data_AF-A0A327RVC5-F1
#
_entry.id   AF-A0A327RVC5-F1
#
_cell.length_a   1.000
_cell.length_b   1.000
_cell.length_c   1.000
_cell.angle_alpha   90.00
_cell.angle_beta   90.00
_cell.angle_gamma   90.00
#
_symmetry.space_group_name_H-M   'P 1'
#
loop_
_entity.id
_entity.type
_entity.pdbx_description
1 polymer ?
#
loop_
_entity_poly.entity_id
_entity_poly.type
_entity_poly.pdbx_seq_one_letter_code
_entity_poly.pdbx_strand_id
1 'polypeptide(L)'
;MLEVETNHKIILLYYREGLSQRKIAKQLHIHRRTVRERLAEYELFKSSPLSDQDKPSSLLNQYLRTGSVYNSANRSKRRLNDE
;
A
#
# COMPACT_ATOMS: atom_id res chain seq x y z
N MET A 1 5.93 -9.17 -4.77
CA MET A 1 4.75 -8.37 -4.39
C MET A 1 4.60 -8.43 -2.88
N LEU A 2 4.06 -7.40 -2.26
CA LEU A 2 3.74 -7.42 -0.83
C LEU A 2 2.46 -8.22 -0.61
N GLU A 3 2.48 -9.08 0.41
CA GLU A 3 1.28 -9.82 0.81
C GLU A 3 0.26 -8.87 1.43
N VAL A 4 -1.01 -9.20 1.25
CA VAL A 4 -2.14 -8.46 1.83
C VAL A 4 -2.00 -8.34 3.35
N GLU A 5 -1.57 -9.41 4.01
CA GLU A 5 -1.33 -9.41 5.45
C GLU A 5 -0.29 -8.37 5.89
N THR A 6 0.76 -8.17 5.10
CA THR A 6 1.80 -7.21 5.44
C THR A 6 1.28 -5.78 5.32
N ASN A 7 0.43 -5.50 4.32
CA ASN A 7 -0.24 -4.20 4.19
C ASN A 7 -1.16 -3.94 5.39
N HIS A 8 -1.93 -4.93 5.82
CA HIS A 8 -2.76 -4.81 7.03
C HIS A 8 -1.93 -4.56 8.29
N LYS A 9 -0.82 -5.29 8.45
CA LYS A 9 0.11 -5.08 9.58
C LYS A 9 0.65 -3.65 9.59
N ILE A 10 1.04 -3.08 8.43
CA ILE A 10 1.48 -1.69 8.34
C ILE A 10 0.41 -0.73 8.88
N ILE A 11 -0.84 -0.91 8.46
CA ILE A 11 -1.97 -0.05 8.86
C ILE A 11 -2.22 -0.17 10.37
N LEU A 12 -2.25 -1.39 10.91
CA LEU A 12 -2.45 -1.64 12.34
C LEU A 12 -1.33 -1.04 13.19
N LEU A 13 -0.07 -1.30 12.86
CA LEU A 13 1.08 -0.77 13.60
C LEU A 13 1.11 0.76 13.61
N TYR A 14 0.66 1.40 12.52
CA TYR A 14 0.63 2.86 12.44
C TYR A 14 -0.54 3.47 13.20
N TYR A 15 -1.78 3.05 12.91
CA TYR A 15 -2.97 3.71 13.47
C TYR A 15 -3.37 3.19 14.85
N ARG A 16 -3.18 1.89 15.14
CA ARG A 16 -3.55 1.31 16.43
C ARG A 16 -2.42 1.42 17.45
N GLU A 17 -1.17 1.17 17.04
CA GLU A 17 -0.03 1.20 17.96
C GLU A 17 0.74 2.54 17.95
N GLY A 18 0.48 3.43 16.99
CA GLY A 18 1.14 4.73 16.92
C GLY A 18 2.63 4.65 16.56
N LEU A 19 3.09 3.56 15.95
CA LEU A 19 4.51 3.39 15.61
C LEU A 19 4.91 4.30 14.44
N SER A 20 6.12 4.85 14.52
CA SER A 20 6.67 5.61 13.41
C SER A 20 6.98 4.72 12.20
N GLN A 21 6.88 5.27 11.00
CA GLN A 21 7.19 4.58 9.74
C GLN A 21 8.59 3.92 9.75
N ARG A 22 9.56 4.52 10.46
CA ARG A 22 10.92 3.97 10.60
C ARG A 22 10.93 2.71 11.46
N LYS A 23 10.16 2.68 12.56
CA LYS A 23 10.03 1.47 13.40
C LYS A 23 9.34 0.35 12.63
N ILE A 24 8.24 0.67 11.93
CA ILE A 24 7.49 -0.29 11.11
C ILE A 24 8.36 -0.89 10.01
N ALA A 25 9.12 -0.05 9.30
CA ALA A 25 10.07 -0.50 8.29
C ALA A 25 11.12 -1.48 8.84
N LYS A 26 11.67 -1.20 10.03
CA LYS A 26 12.65 -2.07 10.69
C LYS A 26 12.02 -3.39 11.13
N GLN A 27 10.80 -3.36 11.67
CA GLN A 27 10.10 -4.54 12.19
C GLN A 27 9.63 -5.49 11.09
N LEU A 28 9.14 -4.96 9.97
CA LEU A 28 8.65 -5.76 8.85
C LEU A 28 9.74 -6.06 7.81
N HIS A 29 10.96 -5.54 7.98
CA HIS A 29 12.06 -5.65 7.03
C HIS A 29 11.72 -5.13 5.62
N ILE A 30 10.95 -4.05 5.55
CA ILE A 30 10.55 -3.41 4.28
C ILE A 30 11.17 -2.02 4.21
N HIS A 31 11.47 -1.56 3.00
CA HIS A 31 11.94 -0.21 2.79
C HIS A 31 10.92 0.84 3.27
N ARG A 32 11.39 1.87 3.97
CA ARG A 32 10.55 2.95 4.53
C ARG A 32 9.64 3.61 3.48
N ARG A 33 10.14 3.77 2.25
CA ARG A 33 9.36 4.35 1.14
C ARG A 33 8.09 3.55 0.88
N THR A 34 8.17 2.23 0.92
CA THR A 34 7.02 1.35 0.68
C THR A 34 5.99 1.48 1.80
N VAL A 35 6.43 1.57 3.07
CA VAL A 35 5.53 1.85 4.20
C VAL A 35 4.79 3.18 4.00
N ARG A 36 5.51 4.22 3.58
CA ARG A 36 4.93 5.54 3.29
C ARG A 36 3.90 5.48 2.16
N GLU A 37 4.22 4.80 1.07
CA GLU A 37 3.33 4.63 -0.08
C GLU A 37 2.04 3.90 0.32
N ARG A 38 2.13 2.81 1.10
CA ARG A 38 0.95 2.06 1.56
C ARG A 38 0.06 2.86 2.49
N LEU A 39 0.64 3.68 3.37
CA LEU A 39 -0.13 4.58 4.24
C LEU A 39 -0.83 5.67 3.44
N ALA A 40 -0.13 6.28 2.48
CA ALA A 40 -0.72 7.30 1.61
C ALA A 40 -1.87 6.73 0.76
N GLU A 41 -1.70 5.53 0.18
CA GLU A 41 -2.76 4.84 -0.54
C GLU A 41 -3.99 4.60 0.36
N TYR A 42 -3.78 4.08 1.57
CA TYR A 42 -4.86 3.87 2.53
C TYR A 42 -5.61 5.18 2.88
N GLU A 43 -4.88 6.28 3.10
CA GLU A 43 -5.47 7.59 3.38
C GLU A 43 -6.27 8.12 2.18
N LEU A 44 -5.75 7.95 0.96
CA LEU A 44 -6.47 8.32 -0.26
C LEU A 44 -7.78 7.55 -0.37
N PHE A 45 -7.76 6.23 -0.18
CA PHE A 45 -8.97 5.41 -0.22
C PHE A 45 -9.95 5.77 0.90
N LYS A 46 -9.47 6.03 2.11
CA LYS A 46 -10.30 6.44 3.25
C LYS A 46 -10.94 7.82 3.05
N SER A 47 -10.23 8.74 2.39
CA SER A 47 -10.72 10.10 2.11
C SER A 47 -11.67 10.16 0.91
N SER A 48 -11.75 9.10 0.11
CA SER A 48 -12.58 9.08 -1.09
C SER A 48 -14.07 9.14 -0.74
N PRO A 49 -14.89 9.93 -1.47
CA PRO A 49 -16.33 10.04 -1.22
C PRO A 49 -17.10 8.73 -1.41
N LEU A 50 -16.50 7.73 -2.06
CA LEU A 50 -17.05 6.36 -2.20
C LEU A 50 -16.65 5.43 -1.03
N SER A 51 -15.99 5.96 0.00
CA SER A 51 -15.53 5.20 1.17
C SER A 51 -16.61 5.04 2.24
N ASP A 52 -17.82 4.64 1.86
CA ASP A 52 -18.77 4.13 2.85
C ASP A 52 -18.23 2.81 3.41
N GLN A 53 -17.71 2.81 4.63
CA GLN A 53 -17.16 1.60 5.25
C GLN A 53 -18.19 0.47 5.35
N ASP A 54 -19.47 0.84 5.47
CA ASP A 54 -20.59 -0.09 5.60
C ASP A 54 -20.96 -0.79 4.29
N LYS A 55 -20.50 -0.29 3.14
CA LYS A 55 -20.76 -0.93 1.85
C LYS A 55 -19.67 -1.96 1.53
N PRO A 56 -20.04 -3.23 1.24
CA PRO A 56 -19.06 -4.27 0.89
C PRO A 56 -18.33 -3.97 -0.43
N SER A 57 -18.89 -3.12 -1.28
CA SER A 57 -18.31 -2.64 -2.54
C SER A 57 -17.47 -1.37 -2.39
N SER A 58 -17.15 -0.94 -1.16
CA SER A 58 -16.36 0.28 -0.96
C SER A 58 -14.92 0.10 -1.45
N LEU A 59 -14.34 1.19 -1.96
CA LEU A 59 -12.96 1.20 -2.46
C LEU A 59 -11.95 0.81 -1.36
N LEU A 60 -12.25 1.17 -0.11
CA LEU A 60 -11.45 0.77 1.04
C LEU A 60 -11.48 -0.75 1.25
N ASN A 61 -12.67 -1.36 1.24
CA ASN A 61 -12.81 -2.81 1.37
C ASN A 61 -12.13 -3.54 0.21
N GLN A 62 -12.21 -2.99 -1.00
CA GLN A 62 -11.49 -3.53 -2.15
C GLN A 62 -9.97 -3.47 -1.94
N TYR A 63 -9.43 -2.32 -1.54
CA TYR A 63 -8.00 -2.15 -1.26
C TYR A 63 -7.49 -3.13 -0.20
N LEU A 64 -8.25 -3.35 0.88
CA LEU A 64 -7.89 -4.30 1.94
C LEU A 64 -7.90 -5.75 1.43
N ARG A 65 -8.76 -6.09 0.46
CA ARG A 65 -8.81 -7.44 -0.12
C ARG A 65 -7.75 -7.65 -1.21
N THR A 66 -7.44 -6.62 -1.98
CA THR A 66 -6.52 -6.71 -3.11
C THR A 66 -5.09 -6.44 -2.69
N GLY A 67 -4.19 -7.40 -2.93
CA GLY A 67 -2.76 -7.22 -2.67
C GLY A 67 -2.11 -6.19 -3.59
N SER A 68 -0.83 -5.90 -3.35
CA SER A 68 -0.07 -5.02 -4.25
C SER A 68 0.07 -5.70 -5.62
N VAL A 69 -0.43 -5.09 -6.69
CA VAL A 69 -0.26 -5.62 -8.05
C VAL A 69 0.97 -4.99 -8.69
N TYR A 70 1.84 -5.82 -9.28
CA TYR A 70 2.96 -5.35 -10.11
C TYR A 70 2.40 -4.70 -11.38
N ASN A 71 2.62 -3.40 -11.50
CA ASN A 71 2.22 -2.63 -12.68
C ASN A 71 3.46 -2.22 -13.48
N SER A 72 3.57 -2.71 -14.71
CA SER A 72 4.64 -2.35 -15.65
C SER A 72 4.13 -1.51 -16.83
N ALA A 73 2.92 -0.96 -16.78
CA ALA A 73 2.33 -0.21 -17.90
C ALA A 73 3.19 0.99 -18.33
N ASN A 74 3.81 1.67 -17.37
CA ASN A 74 4.68 2.83 -17.63
C ASN A 74 6.16 2.46 -17.86
N ARG A 75 6.49 1.16 -17.96
CA ARG A 75 7.86 0.70 -18.16
C ARG A 75 8.18 0.69 -19.64
N SER A 76 8.98 1.66 -20.10
CA SER A 76 9.52 1.63 -21.46
C SER A 76 10.51 0.46 -21.63
N LYS A 77 10.54 -0.14 -22.82
CA LYS A 77 11.56 -1.12 -23.18
C LYS A 77 12.90 -0.39 -23.28
N ARG A 78 13.82 -0.70 -22.38
CA ARG A 78 15.20 -0.22 -22.46
C ARG A 78 15.99 -1.20 -23.34
N ARG A 79 16.53 -0.73 -24.46
CA ARG A 79 17.51 -1.48 -25.25
C ARG A 79 18.90 -1.25 -24.65
N LEU A 80 19.76 -2.27 -24.75
CA LEU A 80 21.16 -2.17 -24.32
C LEU A 80 21.99 -1.35 -25.31
N ASN A 81 21.63 -1.42 -26.59
CA ASN A 81 22.22 -0.67 -27.69
C ASN A 81 21.17 0.26 -28.30
N ASP A 82 21.62 1.36 -28.91
CA ASP A 82 20.76 2.35 -29.57
C ASP A 82 20.29 1.92 -30.98
N GLU A 83 20.66 0.71 -31.43
CA GLU A 83 20.24 0.10 -32.71
C GLU A 83 18.84 -0.56 -32.67
#